data_AF-A0A2W7KJ47-F1
#
_entry.id   AF-A0A2W7KJ47-F1
#
_cell.length_a   1.000
_cell.length_b   1.000
_cell.length_c   1.000
_cell.angle_alpha   90.00
_cell.angle_beta   90.00
_cell.angle_gamma   90.00
#
_symmetry.space_group_name_H-M   'P 1'
#
loop_
_entity.id
_entity.type
_entity.pdbx_description
1 polymer ?
#
loop_
_entity_poly.entity_id
_entity_poly.type
_entity_poly.pdbx_seq_one_letter_code
_entity_poly.pdbx_strand_id
1 'polypeptide(L)'
;MKPTGYRVVTAHRSEYPNPISFDAGTLLQLGERHDGPEDWQEWYFCRTDAHPGGRVPLSILEVLGNGSARALERYTALTRINERLVASRHLNGWLWCLREASGESGWVPAQSLVVQAD
;
A
#
# COMPACT_ATOMS: atom_id res chain seq x y z
N MET A 1 -16.82 9.84 13.05
CA MET A 1 -16.68 10.27 11.65
C MET A 1 -16.97 9.09 10.75
N LYS A 2 -17.98 9.16 9.88
CA LYS A 2 -18.22 8.13 8.85
C LYS A 2 -17.24 8.37 7.70
N PRO A 3 -16.52 7.36 7.18
CA PRO A 3 -15.75 7.55 5.94
C PRO A 3 -16.74 7.73 4.79
N THR A 4 -16.64 8.87 4.11
CA THR A 4 -17.44 9.21 2.94
C THR A 4 -16.74 8.64 1.70
N GLY A 5 -17.40 7.73 0.99
CA GLY A 5 -16.99 7.23 -0.33
C GLY A 5 -16.40 5.83 -0.32
N TYR A 6 -17.24 4.82 -0.10
CA TYR A 6 -16.88 3.44 -0.40
C TYR A 6 -17.01 3.22 -1.91
N ARG A 7 -15.94 2.77 -2.56
CA ARG A 7 -15.95 2.39 -3.97
C ARG A 7 -15.69 0.90 -4.09
N VAL A 8 -16.63 0.17 -4.69
CA VAL A 8 -16.37 -1.23 -5.02
C VAL A 8 -15.51 -1.29 -6.26
N VAL A 9 -14.39 -1.97 -6.12
CA VAL A 9 -13.38 -2.11 -7.16
C VAL A 9 -13.03 -3.59 -7.32
N THR A 10 -12.74 -4.00 -8.54
CA THR A 10 -12.18 -5.33 -8.82
C THR A 10 -10.67 -5.20 -8.98
N ALA A 11 -9.91 -5.98 -8.23
CA ALA A 11 -8.45 -5.99 -8.37
C ALA A 11 -8.01 -6.79 -9.61
N HIS A 12 -7.15 -6.18 -10.45
CA HIS A 12 -6.61 -6.79 -11.65
C HIS A 12 -5.10 -7.07 -11.49
N ARG A 13 -4.71 -8.36 -11.51
CA ARG A 13 -3.35 -8.98 -11.43
C ARG A 13 -2.19 -8.12 -10.85
N SER A 14 -1.60 -8.60 -9.75
CA SER A 14 -0.46 -7.94 -9.07
C SER A 14 0.87 -8.26 -9.77
N GLU A 15 1.75 -7.26 -9.85
CA GLU A 15 3.17 -7.45 -10.19
C GLU A 15 4.01 -7.89 -8.97
N TYR A 16 3.42 -7.82 -7.76
CA TYR A 16 4.07 -8.17 -6.49
C TYR A 16 3.29 -9.28 -5.79
N PRO A 17 3.68 -10.56 -5.94
CA PRO A 17 2.94 -11.69 -5.38
C PRO A 17 3.09 -11.80 -3.85
N ASN A 18 4.18 -11.27 -3.29
CA ASN A 18 4.44 -11.25 -1.85
C ASN A 18 4.37 -9.80 -1.34
N PRO A 19 3.24 -9.36 -0.77
CA PRO A 19 3.11 -8.00 -0.29
C PRO A 19 3.88 -7.79 1.01
N ILE A 20 4.57 -6.64 1.10
CA ILE A 20 5.23 -6.25 2.34
C ILE A 20 4.21 -5.89 3.42
N SER A 21 4.45 -6.36 4.64
CA SER A 21 3.67 -6.02 5.84
C SER A 21 4.59 -5.89 7.05
N PHE A 22 4.31 -4.93 7.93
CA PHE A 22 5.08 -4.69 9.16
C PHE A 22 4.28 -3.88 10.19
N ASP A 23 4.67 -3.95 11.45
CA ASP A 23 4.08 -3.19 12.54
C ASP A 23 4.73 -1.80 12.71
N ALA A 24 4.05 -0.94 13.48
CA ALA A 24 4.64 0.33 13.90
C ALA A 24 5.94 0.08 14.68
N GLY A 25 6.95 0.92 14.47
CA GLY A 25 8.27 0.81 15.07
C GLY A 25 9.24 -0.13 14.34
N THR A 26 8.79 -0.92 13.36
CA THR A 26 9.68 -1.75 12.53
C THR A 26 10.71 -0.87 11.79
N LEU A 27 11.97 -1.31 11.81
CA LEU A 27 13.04 -0.69 11.03
C LEU A 27 13.02 -1.23 9.60
N LEU A 28 13.15 -0.33 8.64
CA LEU A 28 13.14 -0.60 7.22
C LEU A 28 14.40 -0.04 6.58
N GLN A 29 14.94 -0.77 5.61
CA GLN A 29 15.92 -0.22 4.67
C GLN A 29 15.16 0.66 3.67
N LEU A 30 15.47 1.95 3.65
CA LEU A 30 14.87 2.93 2.76
C LEU A 30 15.62 2.92 1.43
N GLY A 31 14.99 2.36 0.39
CA GLY A 31 15.55 2.30 -0.96
C GLY A 31 15.13 3.48 -1.83
N GLU A 32 14.92 3.20 -3.11
CA GLU A 32 14.67 4.21 -4.13
C GLU A 32 13.26 4.80 -4.01
N ARG A 33 13.19 6.13 -4.11
CA ARG A 33 11.93 6.85 -4.35
C ARG A 33 11.38 6.44 -5.71
N HIS A 34 10.07 6.28 -5.80
CA HIS A 34 9.38 6.09 -7.07
C HIS A 34 9.50 7.38 -7.90
N ASP A 35 9.85 7.21 -9.18
CA ASP A 35 10.04 8.31 -10.15
C ASP A 35 9.27 8.03 -11.46
N GLY A 36 8.23 7.21 -11.38
CA GLY A 36 7.38 6.88 -12.52
C GLY A 36 6.34 7.97 -12.82
N PRO A 37 5.67 7.88 -13.98
CA PRO A 37 4.58 8.78 -14.36
C PRO A 37 3.33 8.62 -13.47
N GLU A 38 3.27 7.58 -12.65
CA GLU A 38 2.20 7.35 -11.71
C GLU A 38 2.16 8.42 -10.60
N ASP A 39 0.97 8.67 -10.05
CA ASP A 39 0.79 9.61 -8.93
C ASP A 39 1.32 9.06 -7.58
N TRP A 40 2.38 8.24 -7.58
CA TRP A 40 2.96 7.64 -6.38
C TRP A 40 4.06 8.53 -5.80
N GLN A 41 3.76 9.81 -5.67
CA GLN A 41 4.66 10.78 -5.07
C GLN A 41 5.03 10.34 -3.65
N GLU A 42 6.31 10.46 -3.31
CA GLU A 42 6.83 10.08 -1.98
C GLU A 42 6.65 8.60 -1.61
N TRP A 43 6.49 7.69 -2.59
CA TRP A 43 6.56 6.25 -2.33
C TRP A 43 7.98 5.73 -2.50
N TYR A 44 8.47 4.96 -1.53
CA TYR A 44 9.82 4.40 -1.53
C TYR A 44 9.77 2.89 -1.58
N PHE A 45 10.74 2.28 -2.26
CA PHE A 45 10.94 0.83 -2.17
C PHE A 45 11.62 0.53 -0.84
N CYS A 46 10.90 -0.06 0.10
CA CYS A 46 11.42 -0.41 1.42
C CYS A 46 11.62 -1.92 1.55
N ARG A 47 12.63 -2.32 2.31
CA ARG A 47 12.89 -3.72 2.67
C ARG A 47 12.92 -3.90 4.17
N THR A 48 12.62 -5.10 4.64
CA THR A 48 12.86 -5.51 6.03
C THR A 48 13.79 -6.72 6.02
N ASP A 49 14.36 -7.08 7.16
CA ASP A 49 15.17 -8.30 7.27
C ASP A 49 14.37 -9.57 6.93
N ALA A 50 13.04 -9.52 7.11
CA ALA A 50 12.13 -10.64 6.85
C ALA A 50 11.46 -10.61 5.47
N HIS A 51 11.58 -9.52 4.71
CA HIS A 51 10.83 -9.35 3.45
C HIS A 51 11.66 -8.62 2.38
N PRO A 52 11.74 -9.16 1.14
CA PRO A 52 12.62 -8.64 0.08
C PRO A 52 12.27 -7.23 -0.40
N GLY A 53 11.03 -6.79 -0.14
CA GLY A 53 10.65 -5.39 -0.17
C GLY A 53 9.32 -5.11 -0.85
N GLY A 54 8.91 -3.86 -0.81
CA GLY A 54 7.68 -3.37 -1.43
C GLY A 54 7.59 -1.86 -1.35
N ARG A 55 6.60 -1.29 -2.05
CA ARG A 55 6.34 0.14 -2.04
C ARG A 55 5.68 0.53 -0.71
N VAL A 56 6.20 1.59 -0.09
CA VAL A 56 5.71 2.16 1.18
C VAL A 56 5.70 3.69 1.05
N PRO A 57 4.66 4.40 1.50
CA PRO A 57 4.63 5.85 1.44
C PRO A 57 5.52 6.47 2.52
N LEU A 58 6.30 7.50 2.18
CA LEU A 58 7.18 8.21 3.11
C LEU A 58 6.40 8.84 4.27
N SER A 59 5.13 9.20 4.05
CA SER A 59 4.28 9.82 5.07
C SER A 59 4.07 8.97 6.32
N ILE A 60 4.32 7.65 6.24
CA ILE A 60 4.18 6.71 7.36
C ILE A 60 5.55 6.29 7.92
N LEU A 61 6.61 6.97 7.51
CA LEU A 61 7.99 6.65 7.83
C LEU A 61 8.67 7.84 8.51
N GLU A 62 9.49 7.53 9.50
CA GLU A 62 10.49 8.45 10.06
C GLU A 62 11.86 8.09 9.49
N VAL A 63 12.46 9.00 8.71
CA VAL A 63 13.77 8.79 8.12
C VAL A 63 14.87 8.99 9.17
N LEU A 64 15.75 8.00 9.34
CA LEU A 64 16.78 8.00 10.38
C LEU A 64 18.15 8.50 9.89
N GLY A 65 18.27 8.87 8.61
CA GLY A 65 19.46 9.52 8.03
C GLY A 65 20.59 8.58 7.59
N ASN A 66 20.52 7.29 7.90
CA ASN A 66 21.52 6.26 7.55
C ASN A 66 21.03 5.31 6.43
N GLY A 67 20.11 5.77 5.57
CA GLY A 67 19.43 4.90 4.60
C GLY A 67 18.41 3.96 5.25
N SER A 68 18.05 4.17 6.52
CA SER A 68 16.97 3.45 7.18
C SER A 68 15.81 4.39 7.53
N ALA A 69 14.64 3.79 7.71
CA ALA A 69 13.45 4.45 8.21
C ALA A 69 12.78 3.61 9.28
N ARG A 70 12.02 4.25 10.17
CA ARG A 70 11.17 3.61 11.17
C ARG A 70 9.71 3.77 10.79
N ALA A 71 8.95 2.69 10.84
CA ALA A 71 7.50 2.74 10.63
C ALA A 71 6.82 3.55 11.75
N LEU A 72 6.01 4.53 11.39
CA LEU A 72 5.20 5.30 12.34
C LEU A 72 3.86 4.60 12.65
N GLU A 73 3.37 3.79 11.72
CA GLU A 73 2.15 3.00 11.87
C GLU A 73 2.29 1.62 11.21
N ARG A 74 1.35 0.72 11.50
CA ARG A 74 1.26 -0.58 10.83
C ARG A 74 0.96 -0.38 9.35
N TYR A 75 1.65 -1.14 8.51
CA TYR A 75 1.45 -1.13 7.07
C TYR A 75 1.27 -2.55 6.55
N THR A 76 0.32 -2.71 5.63
CA THR A 76 0.13 -3.93 4.86
C THR A 76 -0.23 -3.52 3.44
N ALA A 77 0.54 -4.00 2.46
CA ALA A 77 0.11 -4.00 1.07
C ALA A 77 -0.81 -5.21 0.85
N LEU A 78 -1.79 -5.10 -0.05
CA LEU A 78 -2.57 -6.26 -0.49
C LEU A 78 -2.14 -6.68 -1.89
N THR A 79 -1.97 -7.99 -2.08
CA THR A 79 -1.84 -8.56 -3.42
C THR A 79 -3.21 -8.71 -4.08
N ARG A 80 -3.20 -8.64 -5.41
CA ARG A 80 -4.40 -8.69 -6.24
C ARG A 80 -4.80 -10.11 -6.56
N ILE A 81 -5.99 -10.46 -6.14
CA ILE A 81 -6.75 -11.63 -6.59
C ILE A 81 -8.06 -11.07 -7.13
N ASN A 82 -8.60 -11.62 -8.23
CA ASN A 82 -9.81 -11.17 -8.93
C ASN A 82 -11.05 -11.16 -8.01
N GLU A 83 -11.10 -10.19 -7.11
CA GLU A 83 -12.04 -10.12 -5.99
C GLU A 83 -12.53 -8.69 -5.81
N ARG A 84 -13.69 -8.58 -5.17
CA ARG A 84 -14.30 -7.29 -4.80
C ARG A 84 -13.59 -6.73 -3.58
N LEU A 85 -13.13 -5.50 -3.70
CA LEU A 85 -12.58 -4.73 -2.62
C LEU A 85 -13.40 -3.46 -2.41
N VAL A 86 -13.48 -3.03 -1.15
CA VAL A 86 -14.12 -1.79 -0.74
C VAL A 86 -13.03 -0.78 -0.37
N ALA A 87 -12.83 0.23 -1.21
CA ALA A 87 -11.86 1.30 -0.94
C ALA A 87 -12.43 2.32 0.06
N SER A 88 -11.60 2.82 0.97
CA SER A 88 -12.02 3.77 2.03
C SER A 88 -11.09 4.97 2.25
N ARG A 89 -9.85 4.92 1.78
CA ARG A 89 -8.88 6.03 1.84
C ARG A 89 -8.05 6.07 0.57
N HIS A 90 -7.60 7.27 0.19
CA HIS A 90 -6.68 7.49 -0.92
C HIS A 90 -5.41 8.18 -0.42
N LEU A 91 -4.26 7.74 -0.92
CA LEU A 91 -2.95 8.33 -0.64
C LEU A 91 -2.06 8.16 -1.86
N ASN A 92 -1.75 9.27 -2.55
CA ASN A 92 -0.81 9.35 -3.67
C ASN A 92 -0.96 8.16 -4.64
N GLY A 93 -2.13 8.06 -5.28
CA GLY A 93 -2.40 7.02 -6.27
C GLY A 93 -2.62 5.61 -5.69
N TRP A 94 -2.67 5.43 -4.37
CA TRP A 94 -3.01 4.16 -3.71
C TRP A 94 -4.29 4.27 -2.88
N LEU A 95 -4.99 3.15 -2.72
CA LEU A 95 -6.24 3.05 -2.00
C LEU A 95 -6.13 2.03 -0.86
N TRP A 96 -6.57 2.43 0.34
CA TRP A 96 -6.77 1.49 1.44
C TRP A 96 -8.05 0.71 1.18
N CYS A 97 -7.91 -0.58 0.97
CA CYS A 97 -8.97 -1.48 0.54
C CYS A 97 -9.27 -2.53 1.60
N LEU A 98 -10.56 -2.83 1.79
CA LEU A 98 -11.06 -3.98 2.56
C LEU A 98 -11.49 -5.09 1.58
N ARG A 99 -10.99 -6.31 1.77
CA ARG A 99 -11.44 -7.51 1.07
C ARG A 99 -12.71 -8.02 1.74
N GLU A 100 -13.85 -7.96 1.06
CA GLU A 100 -15.14 -8.34 1.67
C GLU A 100 -15.18 -9.83 2.04
N ALA A 101 -14.52 -10.69 1.26
CA ALA A 101 -14.55 -12.13 1.46
C ALA A 101 -13.80 -12.60 2.73
N SER A 102 -12.69 -11.96 3.08
CA SER A 102 -11.84 -12.36 4.21
C SER A 102 -11.79 -11.34 5.37
N GLY A 103 -12.19 -10.10 5.12
CA GLY A 103 -12.04 -8.99 6.07
C GLY A 103 -10.62 -8.38 6.11
N GLU A 104 -9.69 -8.86 5.29
CA GLU A 104 -8.33 -8.31 5.24
C GLU A 104 -8.31 -6.90 4.67
N SER A 105 -7.40 -6.05 5.16
CA SER A 105 -7.25 -4.68 4.71
C SER A 105 -5.81 -4.34 4.35
N GLY A 106 -5.62 -3.46 3.36
CA GLY A 106 -4.30 -2.95 3.01
C GLY A 106 -4.29 -2.02 1.81
N TRP A 107 -3.11 -1.47 1.52
CA TRP A 107 -2.88 -0.55 0.42
C TRP A 107 -2.79 -1.27 -0.92
N VAL A 108 -3.49 -0.73 -1.92
CA VAL A 108 -3.53 -1.24 -3.29
C VAL A 108 -3.39 -0.06 -4.26
N PRO A 109 -2.54 -0.13 -5.32
CA PRO A 109 -2.47 0.95 -6.29
C PRO A 109 -3.82 1.21 -6.97
N ALA A 110 -4.23 2.45 -7.17
CA ALA A 110 -5.47 2.76 -7.87
C ALA A 110 -5.45 2.25 -9.32
N GLN A 111 -4.29 2.31 -9.98
CA GLN A 111 -4.16 2.00 -11.41
C GLN A 111 -4.40 0.53 -11.78
N SER A 112 -4.23 -0.40 -10.85
CA SER A 112 -4.56 -1.81 -11.11
C SER A 112 -5.90 -2.24 -10.49
N LEU A 113 -6.72 -1.27 -10.07
CA LEU A 113 -8.12 -1.44 -9.72
C LEU A 113 -9.01 -0.98 -10.88
N VAL A 114 -10.08 -1.74 -11.13
CA VAL A 114 -11.16 -1.32 -12.03
C VAL A 114 -12.35 -0.93 -11.17
N VAL A 115 -12.84 0.30 -11.34
CA VAL A 115 -14.06 0.77 -10.69
C VAL A 115 -15.25 0.05 -11.29
N GLN A 116 -16.08 -0.57 -10.46
CA GLN A 116 -17.42 -0.93 -10.90
C GLN A 116 -18.33 0.29 -10.71
N ALA A 117 -19.00 0.69 -11.78
CA ALA A 117 -20.16 1.56 -11.68
C ALA A 117 -21.32 0.74 -11.11
N ASP A 118 -22.10 1.34 -10.21
CA ASP A 118 -23.42 0.85 -9.82
C ASP A 118 -24.40 0.88 -11.02
#